data_AF-A0A2A2KLZ3-F1
#
_entry.id   AF-A0A2A2KLZ3-F1
#
_cell.length_a   1.000
_cell.length_b   1.000
_cell.length_c   1.000
_cell.angle_alpha   90.00
_cell.angle_beta   90.00
_cell.angle_gamma   90.00
#
_symmetry.space_group_name_H-M   'P 1'
#
loop_
_entity.id
_entity.type
_entity.pdbx_description
1 polymer ?
#
loop_
_entity_poly.entity_id
_entity_poly.type
_entity_poly.pdbx_seq_one_letter_code
_entity_poly.pdbx_strand_id
1 'polypeptide(L)'
;MCDGYTRLIPLTFLLGFYVSNVVSRWWSQFQNLNWPEDILSILCTFMTAKDEKTQKRRHAIARYLNLSMALVLRDVSSKVRLRFPHVSSFIAAGLLTEKEYERIEKLDEECLNVRWLTPLHWIQQILRKEEEENKPTTSLFNHCITELKIFRQQLRRIYAYDWINVPLVYTQVAAIATYSFFLFTLFGRQTLLPDIKAGKEVDVIIPIFTIVQFLWFKVGQDLMRPWGQDDDDFELNYILDRNIVMSFAIVDRLQTEEIDEMDEDMFWKDRENQLPRLPHTTQSRMLHEHAPKLHSYVAIGEKDEENSCRATCINSSKRKRLVE
;
A
#
# COMPACT_ATOMS: atom_id res chain seq x y z
N MET A 1 -45.42 5.55 15.44
CA MET A 1 -45.40 5.80 13.98
C MET A 1 -43.97 5.87 13.46
N CYS A 2 -43.13 6.79 13.95
CA CYS A 2 -41.72 6.94 13.52
C CYS A 2 -40.84 5.70 13.76
N ASP A 3 -41.02 4.97 14.86
CA ASP A 3 -40.29 3.70 15.12
C ASP A 3 -40.56 2.63 14.04
N GLY A 4 -41.78 2.55 13.51
CA GLY A 4 -42.13 1.62 12.43
C GLY A 4 -41.37 1.90 11.12
N TYR A 5 -41.13 3.18 10.81
CA TYR A 5 -40.37 3.58 9.62
C TYR A 5 -38.87 3.26 9.73
N THR A 6 -38.31 3.24 10.94
CA THR A 6 -36.90 2.86 11.14
C THR A 6 -36.63 1.40 10.79
N ARG A 7 -37.63 0.52 10.88
CA ARG A 7 -37.52 -0.91 10.50
C ARG A 7 -37.59 -1.14 8.99
N LEU A 8 -38.07 -0.15 8.22
CA LEU A 8 -38.21 -0.23 6.76
C LEU A 8 -36.93 0.17 6.01
N ILE A 9 -36.00 0.88 6.67
CA ILE A 9 -34.75 1.34 6.05
C ILE A 9 -33.64 0.33 6.37
N PRO A 10 -33.12 -0.44 5.40
CA PRO A 10 -32.02 -1.38 5.62
C PRO A 10 -30.67 -0.64 5.68
N LEU A 11 -30.52 0.27 6.66
CA LEU A 11 -29.38 1.20 6.74
C LEU A 11 -28.03 0.47 6.83
N THR A 12 -27.97 -0.62 7.61
CA THR A 12 -26.74 -1.42 7.77
C THR A 12 -26.26 -2.01 6.45
N PHE A 13 -27.18 -2.51 5.61
CA PHE A 13 -26.82 -3.04 4.29
C PHE A 13 -26.29 -1.91 3.43
N LEU A 14 -27.05 -0.82 3.31
CA LEU A 14 -26.67 0.32 2.47
C LEU A 14 -25.31 0.92 2.86
N LEU A 15 -25.08 1.16 4.16
CA LEU A 15 -23.80 1.66 4.68
C LEU A 15 -22.68 0.65 4.50
N GLY A 16 -22.94 -0.65 4.70
CA GLY A 16 -21.96 -1.70 4.48
C GLY A 16 -21.44 -1.71 3.04
N PHE A 17 -22.33 -1.64 2.05
CA PHE A 17 -21.93 -1.56 0.64
C PHE A 17 -21.21 -0.25 0.32
N TYR A 18 -21.73 0.88 0.81
CA TYR A 18 -21.12 2.19 0.58
C TYR A 18 -19.68 2.26 1.12
N VAL A 19 -19.49 1.94 2.41
CA VAL A 19 -18.18 2.03 3.06
C VAL A 19 -17.22 0.96 2.54
N SER A 20 -17.67 -0.26 2.26
CA SER A 20 -16.82 -1.28 1.64
C SER A 20 -16.25 -0.82 0.29
N ASN A 21 -17.08 -0.19 -0.56
CA ASN A 21 -16.64 0.39 -1.82
C ASN A 21 -15.63 1.54 -1.62
N VAL A 22 -15.89 2.44 -0.66
CA VAL A 22 -14.96 3.54 -0.33
C VAL A 22 -13.62 2.99 0.16
N VAL A 23 -13.62 2.07 1.12
CA VAL A 23 -12.39 1.46 1.67
C VAL A 23 -11.60 0.71 0.59
N SER A 24 -12.28 -0.03 -0.28
CA SER A 24 -11.62 -0.72 -1.40
C SER A 24 -10.92 0.26 -2.35
N ARG A 25 -11.57 1.38 -2.67
CA ARG A 25 -10.98 2.45 -3.49
C ARG A 25 -9.84 3.17 -2.77
N TRP A 26 -10.00 3.46 -1.48
CA TRP A 26 -8.96 4.05 -0.64
C TRP A 26 -7.69 3.19 -0.65
N TRP A 27 -7.83 1.88 -0.41
CA TRP A 27 -6.70 0.97 -0.43
C TRP A 27 -6.08 0.81 -1.82
N SER A 28 -6.90 0.76 -2.87
CA SER A 28 -6.39 0.72 -4.23
C SER A 28 -5.60 1.98 -4.59
N GLN A 29 -6.04 3.16 -4.15
CA GLN A 29 -5.29 4.41 -4.32
C GLN A 29 -3.93 4.34 -3.62
N PHE A 30 -3.89 3.87 -2.38
CA PHE A 30 -2.63 3.65 -1.63
C PHE A 30 -1.67 2.71 -2.39
N GLN A 31 -2.17 1.57 -2.88
CA GLN A 31 -1.36 0.59 -3.62
C GLN A 31 -0.83 1.10 -4.97
N ASN A 32 -1.38 2.19 -5.51
CA ASN A 32 -0.88 2.82 -6.73
C ASN A 32 0.09 3.97 -6.44
N LEU A 33 0.41 4.28 -5.17
CA LEU A 33 1.52 5.16 -4.85
C LEU A 33 2.83 4.57 -5.38
N ASN A 34 3.58 5.39 -6.07
CA ASN A 34 4.81 4.98 -6.73
C ASN A 34 5.98 4.89 -5.74
N TRP A 35 6.74 3.81 -5.88
CA TRP A 35 7.99 3.58 -5.14
C TRP A 35 9.12 3.43 -6.17
N PRO A 36 10.06 4.37 -6.27
CA PRO A 36 11.10 4.37 -7.31
C PRO A 36 12.17 3.27 -7.11
N GLU A 37 12.26 2.65 -5.93
CA GLU A 37 13.30 1.67 -5.61
C GLU A 37 13.37 0.51 -6.59
N ASP A 38 12.24 -0.07 -6.98
CA ASP A 38 12.21 -1.28 -7.80
C ASP A 38 12.86 -1.02 -9.17
N ILE A 39 12.40 0.02 -9.86
CA ILE A 39 12.96 0.42 -11.16
C ILE A 39 14.41 0.87 -11.05
N LEU A 40 14.79 1.62 -10.00
CA LEU A 40 16.15 2.11 -9.83
C LEU A 40 17.13 0.99 -9.47
N SER A 41 16.70 -0.01 -8.70
CA SER A 41 17.51 -1.18 -8.38
C SER A 41 17.81 -1.98 -9.65
N ILE A 42 16.79 -2.21 -10.49
CA ILE A 42 16.99 -2.87 -11.79
C ILE A 42 17.89 -2.04 -12.70
N LEU A 43 17.69 -0.71 -12.76
CA LEU A 43 18.55 0.20 -13.52
C LEU A 43 20.03 0.03 -13.17
N CYS A 44 20.32 -0.06 -11.87
CA CYS A 44 21.67 -0.21 -11.33
C CYS A 44 22.33 -1.56 -11.71
N THR A 45 21.55 -2.59 -12.00
CA THR A 45 22.09 -3.91 -12.42
C THR A 45 22.75 -3.92 -13.80
N PHE A 46 22.33 -3.03 -14.71
CA PHE A 46 22.91 -2.96 -16.06
C PHE A 46 23.66 -1.66 -16.35
N MET A 47 23.37 -0.58 -15.62
CA MET A 47 24.16 0.66 -15.67
C MET A 47 25.22 0.66 -14.57
N THR A 48 26.14 -0.30 -14.59
CA THR A 48 27.06 -0.57 -13.46
C THR A 48 28.26 0.37 -13.40
N ALA A 49 28.62 1.00 -14.52
CA ALA A 49 29.85 1.77 -14.63
C ALA A 49 29.89 2.97 -13.66
N LYS A 50 31.08 3.20 -13.07
CA LYS A 50 31.35 4.30 -12.12
C LYS A 50 31.86 5.57 -12.80
N ASP A 51 31.78 5.66 -14.13
CA ASP A 51 32.15 6.87 -14.86
C ASP A 51 31.12 7.99 -14.67
N GLU A 52 31.58 9.23 -14.78
CA GLU A 52 30.75 10.42 -14.57
C GLU A 52 29.53 10.46 -15.52
N LYS A 53 29.66 9.92 -16.74
CA LYS A 53 28.56 9.92 -17.72
C LYS A 53 27.44 8.96 -17.28
N THR A 54 27.77 7.72 -16.89
CA THR A 54 26.79 6.75 -16.41
C THR A 54 26.16 7.20 -15.09
N GLN A 55 26.95 7.74 -14.16
CA GLN A 55 26.44 8.33 -12.91
C GLN A 55 25.43 9.45 -13.18
N LYS A 56 25.76 10.40 -14.07
CA LYS A 56 24.84 11.47 -14.48
C LYS A 56 23.56 10.93 -15.10
N ARG A 57 23.63 9.86 -15.89
CA ARG A 57 22.43 9.20 -16.44
C ARG A 57 21.54 8.61 -15.35
N ARG A 58 22.10 7.81 -14.43
CA ARG A 58 21.32 7.24 -13.32
C ARG A 58 20.71 8.33 -12.44
N HIS A 59 21.48 9.37 -12.12
CA HIS A 59 21.01 10.53 -11.36
C HIS A 59 19.88 11.28 -12.07
N ALA A 60 19.98 11.50 -13.39
CA ALA A 60 18.92 12.13 -14.18
C ALA A 60 17.64 11.28 -14.21
N ILE A 61 17.77 9.95 -14.36
CA ILE A 61 16.62 9.03 -14.34
C ILE A 61 15.92 9.07 -12.98
N ALA A 62 16.67 8.97 -11.88
CA ALA A 62 16.13 9.10 -10.52
C ALA A 62 15.39 10.43 -10.33
N ARG A 63 15.99 11.54 -10.75
CA ARG A 63 15.35 12.87 -10.66
C ARG A 63 14.07 12.95 -11.48
N TYR A 64 14.04 12.42 -12.70
CA TYR A 64 12.86 12.45 -13.57
C TYR A 64 11.71 11.54 -13.09
N LEU A 65 12.00 10.41 -12.45
CA LEU A 65 10.98 9.57 -11.81
C LEU A 65 10.29 10.34 -10.69
N ASN A 66 11.08 10.93 -9.79
CA ASN A 66 10.58 11.71 -8.66
C ASN A 66 9.85 12.98 -9.12
N LEU A 67 10.36 13.67 -10.15
CA LEU A 67 9.69 14.83 -10.74
C LEU A 67 8.32 14.46 -11.32
N SER A 68 8.21 13.34 -12.04
CA SER A 68 6.93 12.89 -12.61
C SER A 68 5.92 12.60 -11.50
N MET A 69 6.35 11.93 -10.43
CA MET A 69 5.52 11.69 -9.25
C MET A 69 5.09 12.99 -8.57
N ALA A 70 6.03 13.93 -8.35
CA ALA A 70 5.75 15.20 -7.71
C ALA A 70 4.75 16.05 -8.52
N LEU A 71 4.86 16.05 -9.85
CA LEU A 71 3.91 16.73 -10.74
C LEU A 71 2.50 16.15 -10.59
N VAL A 72 2.33 14.82 -10.65
CA VAL A 72 1.02 14.17 -10.47
C VAL A 72 0.46 14.45 -9.08
N LEU A 73 1.26 14.25 -8.03
CA LEU A 73 0.80 14.44 -6.65
C LEU A 73 0.43 15.90 -6.35
N ARG A 74 1.13 16.87 -6.93
CA ARG A 74 0.76 18.29 -6.86
C ARG A 74 -0.59 18.58 -7.52
N ASP A 75 -0.95 17.84 -8.57
CA ASP A 75 -2.22 18.02 -9.29
C ASP A 75 -3.42 17.40 -8.56
N VAL A 76 -3.22 16.30 -7.84
CA VAL A 76 -4.31 15.61 -7.12
C VAL A 76 -4.44 15.98 -5.64
N SER A 77 -3.34 16.34 -4.97
CA SER A 77 -3.31 16.58 -3.52
C SER A 77 -3.21 18.05 -3.15
N SER A 78 -4.10 18.48 -2.25
CA SER A 78 -4.05 19.83 -1.69
C SER A 78 -2.81 20.05 -0.80
N LYS A 79 -2.41 19.05 0.02
CA LYS A 79 -1.19 19.08 0.84
C LYS A 79 0.07 19.33 -0.01
N VAL A 80 0.21 18.63 -1.13
CA VAL A 80 1.37 18.80 -2.03
C VAL A 80 1.27 20.10 -2.84
N ARG A 81 0.07 20.51 -3.26
CA ARG A 81 -0.15 21.80 -3.92
C ARG A 81 0.26 22.99 -3.04
N LEU A 82 -0.03 22.93 -1.73
CA LEU A 82 0.38 23.98 -0.79
C LEU A 82 1.90 24.05 -0.63
N ARG A 83 2.58 22.89 -0.66
CA ARG A 83 4.05 22.83 -0.63
C ARG A 83 4.70 23.33 -1.94
N PHE A 84 4.10 23.02 -3.08
CA PHE A 84 4.59 23.40 -4.41
C PHE A 84 3.50 24.12 -5.23
N PRO A 85 3.21 25.41 -4.94
CA PRO A 85 2.10 26.13 -5.57
C PRO A 85 2.22 26.20 -7.10
N HIS A 86 3.43 26.47 -7.58
CA HIS A 86 3.75 26.58 -9.01
C HIS A 86 4.68 25.45 -9.46
N VAL A 87 4.66 25.11 -10.76
CA VAL A 87 5.60 24.13 -11.33
C VAL A 87 7.05 24.62 -11.18
N SER A 88 7.28 25.94 -11.26
CA SER A 88 8.58 26.55 -10.98
C SER A 88 9.08 26.32 -9.55
N SER A 89 8.22 25.97 -8.59
CA SER A 89 8.66 25.62 -7.22
C SER A 89 9.58 24.39 -7.21
N PHE A 90 9.47 23.51 -8.22
CA PHE A 90 10.35 22.35 -8.36
C PHE A 90 11.78 22.70 -8.78
N ILE A 91 11.99 23.91 -9.28
CA ILE A 91 13.32 24.46 -9.54
C ILE A 91 14.03 24.72 -8.21
N ALA A 92 13.39 25.48 -7.32
CA ALA A 92 13.91 25.74 -5.98
C ALA A 92 14.09 24.46 -5.16
N ALA A 93 13.25 23.45 -5.41
CA ALA A 93 13.38 22.12 -4.80
C ALA A 93 14.50 21.24 -5.40
N GLY A 94 15.15 21.67 -6.48
CA GLY A 94 16.23 20.92 -7.15
C GLY A 94 15.77 19.71 -7.98
N LEU A 95 14.45 19.53 -8.19
CA LEU A 95 13.90 18.47 -9.03
C LEU A 95 13.90 18.84 -10.53
N LEU A 96 13.90 20.14 -10.83
CA LEU A 96 13.81 20.66 -12.19
C LEU A 96 14.90 21.71 -12.42
N THR A 97 15.47 21.77 -13.61
CA THR A 97 16.32 22.89 -14.02
C THR A 97 15.51 23.91 -14.82
N GLU A 98 15.97 25.15 -14.90
CA GLU A 98 15.31 26.25 -15.64
C GLU A 98 15.09 25.88 -17.10
N LYS A 99 16.10 25.27 -17.73
CA LYS A 99 16.00 24.81 -19.13
C LYS A 99 14.97 23.70 -19.31
N GLU A 100 14.82 22.82 -18.32
CA GLU A 100 13.81 21.76 -18.37
C GLU A 100 12.41 22.32 -18.09
N TYR A 101 12.29 23.30 -17.20
CA TYR A 101 11.05 24.02 -16.94
C TYR A 101 10.52 24.69 -18.20
N GLU A 102 11.34 25.47 -18.89
CA GLU A 102 10.97 26.13 -20.15
C GLU A 102 10.48 25.12 -21.20
N ARG A 103 11.14 23.95 -21.30
CA ARG A 103 10.71 22.88 -22.21
C ARG A 103 9.39 22.25 -21.80
N ILE A 104 9.17 21.99 -20.52
CA ILE A 104 7.92 21.40 -20.01
C ILE A 104 6.76 22.37 -20.24
N GLU A 105 6.94 23.65 -19.94
CA GLU A 105 5.88 24.65 -20.13
C GLU A 105 5.55 24.82 -21.61
N LYS A 106 6.56 24.92 -22.49
CA LYS A 106 6.33 24.95 -23.94
C LYS A 106 5.57 23.73 -24.44
N LEU A 107 5.93 22.53 -23.97
CA LEU A 107 5.24 21.31 -24.37
C LEU A 107 3.80 21.26 -23.85
N ASP A 108 3.51 21.83 -22.68
CA ASP A 108 2.14 21.91 -22.15
C ASP A 108 1.26 22.89 -22.93
N GLU A 109 1.85 23.99 -23.43
CA GLU A 109 1.17 24.91 -24.36
C GLU A 109 0.77 24.21 -25.67
N GLU A 110 1.65 23.36 -26.20
CA GLU A 110 1.40 22.59 -27.42
C GLU A 110 0.45 21.40 -27.18
N CYS A 111 0.59 20.72 -26.04
CA CYS A 111 -0.14 19.51 -25.68
C CYS A 111 -0.63 19.57 -24.22
N LEU A 112 -1.92 19.87 -24.03
CA LEU A 112 -2.52 19.99 -22.71
C LEU A 112 -2.32 18.73 -21.84
N ASN A 113 -1.97 18.94 -20.57
CA ASN A 113 -1.82 17.91 -19.54
C ASN A 113 -0.65 16.93 -19.76
N VAL A 114 0.34 17.29 -20.59
CA VAL A 114 1.50 16.43 -20.87
C VAL A 114 2.59 16.53 -19.78
N ARG A 115 2.57 17.57 -18.93
CA ARG A 115 3.64 17.89 -17.96
C ARG A 115 4.20 16.69 -17.21
N TRP A 116 3.35 15.88 -16.57
CA TRP A 116 3.77 14.75 -15.74
C TRP A 116 4.36 13.58 -16.54
N LEU A 117 4.00 13.47 -17.82
CA LEU A 117 4.42 12.39 -18.71
C LEU A 117 5.75 12.71 -19.41
N THR A 118 6.09 13.99 -19.51
CA THR A 118 7.31 14.47 -20.18
C THR A 118 8.60 13.90 -19.58
N PRO A 119 8.84 13.92 -18.25
CA PRO A 119 10.09 13.39 -17.71
C PRO A 119 10.20 11.87 -17.90
N LEU A 120 9.08 11.13 -17.88
CA LEU A 120 9.08 9.69 -18.19
C LEU A 120 9.52 9.40 -19.64
N HIS A 121 9.18 10.27 -20.59
CA HIS A 121 9.68 10.15 -21.97
C HIS A 121 11.17 10.50 -22.07
N TRP A 122 11.65 11.49 -21.31
CA TRP A 122 13.08 11.77 -21.24
C TRP A 122 13.88 10.59 -20.69
N ILE A 123 13.34 9.85 -19.70
CA ILE A 123 13.93 8.59 -19.23
C ILE A 123 14.05 7.58 -20.39
N GLN A 124 12.99 7.38 -21.18
CA GLN A 124 13.04 6.46 -22.33
C GLN A 124 14.10 6.87 -23.36
N GLN A 125 14.29 8.18 -23.58
CA GLN A 125 15.34 8.68 -24.47
C GLN A 125 16.75 8.43 -23.90
N ILE A 126 16.93 8.55 -22.58
CA ILE A 126 18.20 8.20 -21.92
C ILE A 126 18.46 6.69 -22.05
N LEU A 127 17.46 5.85 -21.75
CA LEU A 127 17.57 4.40 -21.85
C LEU A 127 17.88 3.92 -23.27
N ARG A 128 17.28 4.54 -24.29
CA ARG A 128 17.60 4.23 -25.69
C ARG A 128 19.06 4.55 -26.04
N LYS A 129 19.57 5.69 -25.59
CA LYS A 129 20.99 6.06 -25.78
C LYS A 129 21.93 5.10 -25.05
N GLU A 130 21.53 4.65 -23.87
CA GLU A 130 22.28 3.64 -23.11
C GLU A 130 22.32 2.30 -23.86
N GLU A 131 21.19 1.88 -24.45
CA GLU A 131 21.11 0.67 -25.26
C GLU A 131 22.00 0.72 -26.50
N GLU A 132 21.99 1.83 -27.23
CA GLU A 132 22.80 2.05 -28.44
C GLU A 132 24.30 2.03 -28.15
N GLU A 133 24.73 2.65 -27.04
CA GLU A 133 26.14 2.82 -26.71
C GLU A 133 26.73 1.60 -26.00
N ASN A 134 26.02 1.05 -25.01
CA ASN A 134 26.57 0.05 -24.09
C ASN A 134 26.00 -1.36 -24.29
N LYS A 135 24.93 -1.51 -25.09
CA LYS A 135 24.28 -2.80 -25.42
C LYS A 135 24.11 -3.69 -24.17
N PRO A 136 23.37 -3.20 -23.15
CA PRO A 136 23.16 -3.95 -21.91
C PRO A 136 22.43 -5.26 -22.18
N THR A 137 22.48 -6.18 -21.21
CA THR A 137 21.77 -7.46 -21.31
C THR A 137 20.29 -7.23 -21.59
N THR A 138 19.81 -7.78 -22.72
CA THR A 138 18.46 -7.52 -23.24
C THR A 138 17.35 -7.87 -22.25
N SER A 139 17.52 -8.91 -21.44
CA SER A 139 16.54 -9.30 -20.41
C SER A 139 16.39 -8.22 -19.32
N LEU A 140 17.50 -7.71 -18.79
CA LEU A 140 17.51 -6.66 -17.77
C LEU A 140 16.93 -5.35 -18.31
N PHE A 141 17.32 -4.97 -19.53
CA PHE A 141 16.81 -3.78 -20.18
C PHE A 141 15.29 -3.86 -20.40
N ASN A 142 14.80 -4.97 -20.96
CA ASN A 142 13.36 -5.19 -21.16
C ASN A 142 12.57 -5.19 -19.85
N HIS A 143 13.17 -5.72 -18.77
CA HIS A 143 12.56 -5.69 -17.45
C HIS A 143 12.46 -4.24 -16.94
N CYS A 144 13.51 -3.43 -17.06
CA CYS A 144 13.48 -2.01 -16.71
C CYS A 144 12.42 -1.22 -17.48
N ILE A 145 12.26 -1.48 -18.78
CA ILE A 145 11.22 -0.84 -19.61
C ILE A 145 9.81 -1.26 -19.15
N THR A 146 9.66 -2.51 -18.72
CA THR A 146 8.40 -3.03 -18.16
C THR A 146 8.07 -2.33 -16.84
N GLU A 147 9.05 -2.17 -15.95
CA GLU A 147 8.86 -1.43 -14.69
C GLU A 147 8.54 0.05 -14.94
N LEU A 148 9.20 0.69 -15.92
CA LEU A 148 8.86 2.06 -16.30
C LEU A 148 7.41 2.20 -16.81
N LYS A 149 6.92 1.19 -17.54
CA LYS A 149 5.51 1.12 -17.95
C LYS A 149 4.60 0.98 -16.73
N ILE A 150 4.92 0.12 -15.76
CA ILE A 150 4.14 -0.08 -14.53
C ILE A 150 4.09 1.21 -13.72
N PHE A 151 5.23 1.87 -13.53
CA PHE A 151 5.33 3.18 -12.86
C PHE A 151 4.41 4.22 -13.50
N ARG A 152 4.42 4.32 -14.83
CA ARG A 152 3.51 5.20 -15.58
C ARG A 152 2.04 4.81 -15.42
N GLN A 153 1.72 3.51 -15.34
CA GLN A 153 0.34 3.04 -15.14
C GLN A 153 -0.19 3.39 -13.76
N GLN A 154 0.64 3.26 -12.71
CA GLN A 154 0.34 3.66 -11.35
C GLN A 154 0.03 5.17 -11.26
N LEU A 155 0.90 6.03 -11.83
CA LEU A 155 0.65 7.48 -11.90
C LEU A 155 -0.66 7.82 -12.61
N ARG A 156 -0.95 7.15 -13.74
CA ARG A 156 -2.21 7.35 -14.47
C ARG A 156 -3.42 6.90 -13.65
N ARG A 157 -3.30 5.83 -12.84
CA ARG A 157 -4.37 5.37 -11.97
C ARG A 157 -4.66 6.38 -10.86
N ILE A 158 -3.64 7.00 -10.26
CA ILE A 158 -3.82 8.10 -9.30
C ILE A 158 -4.66 9.22 -9.93
N TYR A 159 -4.28 9.68 -11.13
CA TYR A 159 -5.04 10.70 -11.86
C TYR A 159 -6.49 10.26 -12.15
N ALA A 160 -6.68 9.00 -12.57
CA ALA A 160 -8.01 8.48 -12.85
C ALA A 160 -8.90 8.39 -11.60
N TYR A 161 -8.33 8.10 -10.43
CA TYR A 161 -9.08 8.06 -9.18
C TYR A 161 -9.51 9.45 -8.70
N ASP A 162 -8.66 10.47 -8.86
CA ASP A 162 -9.04 11.86 -8.54
C ASP A 162 -10.08 12.40 -9.54
N TRP A 163 -9.96 12.06 -10.83
CA TRP A 163 -10.93 12.45 -11.85
C TRP A 163 -12.29 11.75 -11.68
N ILE A 164 -12.29 10.44 -11.45
CA ILE A 164 -13.49 9.62 -11.34
C ILE A 164 -13.69 9.20 -9.88
N ASN A 165 -14.35 10.08 -9.13
CA ASN A 165 -14.74 9.84 -7.74
C ASN A 165 -15.92 8.87 -7.60
N VAL A 166 -16.24 8.47 -6.37
CA VAL A 166 -17.48 7.72 -6.08
C VAL A 166 -18.66 8.54 -6.60
N PRO A 167 -19.59 7.94 -7.39
CA PRO A 167 -20.71 8.69 -7.96
C PRO A 167 -21.47 9.46 -6.88
N LEU A 168 -21.72 10.75 -7.15
CA LEU A 168 -22.36 11.65 -6.19
C LEU A 168 -23.72 11.11 -5.70
N VAL A 169 -24.47 10.44 -6.58
CA VAL A 169 -25.75 9.84 -6.20
C VAL A 169 -25.60 8.75 -5.13
N TYR A 170 -24.50 8.01 -5.09
CA TYR A 170 -24.27 6.98 -4.06
C TYR A 170 -24.02 7.62 -2.70
N THR A 171 -23.21 8.68 -2.66
CA THR A 171 -22.93 9.43 -1.41
C THR A 171 -24.19 10.14 -0.92
N GLN A 172 -24.98 10.72 -1.83
CA GLN A 172 -26.26 11.37 -1.51
C GLN A 172 -27.30 10.39 -0.97
N VAL A 173 -27.48 9.23 -1.62
CA VAL A 173 -28.43 8.21 -1.14
C VAL A 173 -28.03 7.71 0.26
N ALA A 174 -26.74 7.47 0.49
CA ALA A 174 -26.23 7.09 1.81
C ALA A 174 -26.45 8.19 2.85
N ALA A 175 -26.21 9.46 2.51
CA ALA A 175 -26.45 10.59 3.40
C ALA A 175 -27.94 10.74 3.74
N ILE A 176 -28.83 10.73 2.74
CA ILE A 176 -30.27 10.87 2.93
C ILE A 176 -30.82 9.72 3.78
N ALA A 177 -30.44 8.48 3.48
CA ALA A 177 -30.88 7.32 4.25
C ALA A 177 -30.43 7.40 5.71
N THR A 178 -29.17 7.77 5.93
CA THR A 178 -28.59 7.96 7.26
C THR A 178 -29.31 9.06 8.01
N TYR A 179 -29.36 10.29 7.47
CA TYR A 179 -29.99 11.44 8.12
C TYR A 179 -31.49 11.24 8.36
N SER A 180 -32.21 10.62 7.44
CA SER A 180 -33.62 10.29 7.64
C SER A 180 -33.81 9.28 8.77
N PHE A 181 -32.95 8.25 8.83
CA PHE A 181 -32.97 7.28 9.92
C PHE A 181 -32.67 7.92 11.28
N PHE A 182 -31.72 8.86 11.36
CA PHE A 182 -31.48 9.65 12.57
C PHE A 182 -32.67 10.51 12.95
N LEU A 183 -33.26 11.22 11.98
CA LEU A 183 -34.43 12.06 12.20
C LEU A 183 -35.58 11.26 12.80
N PHE A 184 -35.93 10.12 12.20
CA PHE A 184 -37.01 9.27 12.72
C PHE A 184 -36.65 8.61 14.05
N THR A 185 -35.37 8.27 14.27
CA THR A 185 -34.90 7.74 15.55
C THR A 185 -35.00 8.80 16.66
N LEU A 186 -34.65 10.05 16.37
CA LEU A 186 -34.67 11.16 17.33
C LEU A 186 -36.07 11.38 17.91
N PHE A 187 -37.12 11.24 17.09
CA PHE A 187 -38.50 11.34 17.55
C PHE A 187 -39.10 9.99 17.99
N GLY A 188 -38.71 8.88 17.37
CA GLY A 188 -39.29 7.56 17.62
C GLY A 188 -38.79 6.90 18.92
N ARG A 189 -37.57 7.22 19.33
CA ARG A 189 -36.94 6.67 20.55
C ARG A 189 -36.99 7.60 21.75
N GLN A 190 -37.80 8.67 21.71
CA GLN A 190 -38.06 9.46 22.91
C GLN A 190 -38.81 8.62 23.94
N THR A 191 -38.43 8.79 25.21
CA THR A 191 -39.15 8.24 26.36
C THR A 191 -40.45 9.03 26.52
N LEU A 192 -41.59 8.36 26.31
CA LEU A 192 -42.90 8.95 26.58
C LEU A 192 -43.20 8.80 28.07
N LEU A 193 -44.08 9.65 28.62
CA LEU A 193 -44.46 9.61 30.04
C LEU A 193 -44.87 8.17 30.45
N PRO A 194 -44.36 7.67 31.60
CA PRO A 194 -44.45 6.26 31.99
C PRO A 194 -45.88 5.74 32.27
N ASP A 195 -46.88 6.64 32.37
CA ASP A 195 -48.27 6.27 32.67
C ASP A 195 -49.00 5.59 31.50
N ILE A 196 -48.43 5.61 30.29
CA ILE A 196 -48.99 4.90 29.14
C ILE A 196 -48.14 3.64 28.93
N LYS A 197 -48.65 2.48 29.36
CA LYS A 197 -48.08 1.15 29.08
C LYS A 197 -48.05 0.86 27.57
N ALA A 198 -47.18 1.53 26.85
CA ALA A 198 -46.82 1.19 25.48
C ALA A 198 -45.55 0.33 25.56
N GLY A 199 -45.71 -0.99 25.37
CA GLY A 199 -44.68 -2.00 25.57
C GLY A 199 -43.34 -1.71 24.88
N LYS A 200 -42.46 -0.98 25.57
CA LYS A 200 -41.04 -0.85 25.26
C LYS A 200 -40.28 -1.69 26.29
N GLU A 201 -39.83 -2.88 25.90
CA GLU A 201 -39.09 -3.79 26.78
C GLU A 201 -37.63 -3.38 27.02
N VAL A 202 -37.13 -2.31 26.36
CA VAL A 202 -35.82 -1.73 26.68
C VAL A 202 -35.85 -0.21 26.45
N ASP A 203 -36.00 0.55 27.53
CA ASP A 203 -35.79 2.00 27.52
C ASP A 203 -34.29 2.31 27.58
N VAL A 204 -33.60 2.22 26.44
CA VAL A 204 -32.23 2.75 26.33
C VAL A 204 -32.31 4.26 26.11
N ILE A 205 -31.98 5.04 27.15
CA ILE A 205 -31.92 6.52 27.09
C ILE A 205 -30.98 6.99 25.96
N ILE A 206 -29.95 6.21 25.64
CA ILE A 206 -28.94 6.52 24.62
C ILE A 206 -29.04 5.52 23.47
N PRO A 207 -29.31 5.94 22.22
CA PRO A 207 -29.47 5.03 21.08
C PRO A 207 -28.10 4.58 20.52
N ILE A 208 -27.40 3.69 21.24
CA ILE A 208 -26.03 3.23 20.92
C ILE A 208 -25.89 2.72 19.48
N PHE A 209 -26.79 1.84 19.02
CA PHE A 209 -26.71 1.28 17.66
C PHE A 209 -26.86 2.34 16.56
N THR A 210 -27.66 3.37 16.82
CA THR A 210 -27.82 4.49 15.90
C THR A 210 -26.55 5.31 15.86
N ILE A 211 -25.95 5.62 17.01
CA ILE A 211 -24.64 6.29 17.06
C ILE A 211 -23.58 5.50 16.26
N VAL A 212 -23.50 4.18 16.43
CA VAL A 212 -22.57 3.34 15.68
C VAL A 212 -22.80 3.43 14.17
N GLN A 213 -24.05 3.42 13.70
CA GLN A 213 -24.37 3.59 12.28
C GLN A 213 -24.00 4.99 11.76
N PHE A 214 -24.08 6.04 12.59
CA PHE A 214 -23.61 7.38 12.24
C PHE A 214 -22.10 7.38 12.00
N LEU A 215 -21.37 6.82 12.97
CA LEU A 215 -19.91 6.75 12.94
C LEU A 215 -19.46 5.93 11.73
N TRP A 216 -20.18 4.86 11.39
CA TRP A 216 -19.90 4.09 10.18
C TRP A 216 -20.05 4.95 8.92
N PHE A 217 -21.12 5.72 8.78
CA PHE A 217 -21.26 6.65 7.65
C PHE A 217 -20.08 7.64 7.59
N LYS A 218 -19.64 8.16 8.74
CA LYS A 218 -18.49 9.07 8.83
C LYS A 218 -17.18 8.47 8.34
N VAL A 219 -16.87 7.24 8.72
CA VAL A 219 -15.70 6.50 8.18
C VAL A 219 -15.72 6.48 6.65
N GLY A 220 -16.88 6.28 6.03
CA GLY A 220 -17.02 6.31 4.57
C GLY A 220 -16.93 7.71 3.95
N GLN A 221 -17.12 8.78 4.71
CA GLN A 221 -16.91 10.16 4.23
C GLN A 221 -15.44 10.53 4.28
N ASP A 222 -14.78 10.24 5.40
CA ASP A 222 -13.39 10.65 5.67
C ASP A 222 -12.44 9.91 4.71
N LEU A 223 -12.67 8.61 4.46
CA LEU A 223 -11.85 7.82 3.54
C LEU A 223 -12.14 8.08 2.05
N MET A 224 -13.13 8.93 1.72
CA MET A 224 -13.55 9.14 0.33
C MET A 224 -12.49 9.84 -0.52
N ARG A 225 -11.70 10.75 0.07
CA ARG A 225 -10.66 11.50 -0.63
C ARG A 225 -9.34 11.50 0.16
N PRO A 226 -8.48 10.48 -0.03
CA PRO A 226 -7.25 10.30 0.78
C PRO A 226 -6.10 11.27 0.47
N TRP A 227 -6.34 12.29 -0.35
CA TRP A 227 -5.36 13.26 -0.86
C TRP A 227 -5.51 14.64 -0.21
N GLY A 228 -6.40 14.76 0.76
CA GLY A 228 -6.82 16.00 1.40
C GLY A 228 -5.84 16.49 2.46
N GLN A 229 -6.40 17.09 3.52
CA GLN A 229 -5.67 17.62 4.65
C GLN A 229 -6.03 16.96 5.98
N ASP A 230 -6.83 15.90 5.94
CA ASP A 230 -7.31 15.22 7.13
C ASP A 230 -6.16 14.42 7.79
N ASP A 231 -6.36 14.06 9.06
CA ASP A 231 -5.33 13.40 9.88
C ASP A 231 -4.99 11.99 9.34
N ASP A 232 -5.97 11.29 8.77
CA ASP A 232 -5.82 9.93 8.21
C ASP A 232 -5.54 9.92 6.68
N ASP A 233 -5.40 11.09 6.07
CA ASP A 233 -5.00 11.19 4.67
C ASP A 233 -3.54 10.75 4.47
N PHE A 234 -3.19 10.34 3.24
CA PHE A 234 -1.84 9.89 2.97
C PHE A 234 -0.78 10.96 3.22
N GLU A 235 0.34 10.55 3.82
CA GLU A 235 1.48 11.42 4.12
C GLU A 235 2.38 11.65 2.90
N LEU A 236 1.82 12.31 1.87
CA LEU A 236 2.45 12.44 0.56
C LEU A 236 3.75 13.26 0.58
N ASN A 237 3.84 14.26 1.47
CA ASN A 237 5.06 15.05 1.62
C ASN A 237 6.21 14.19 2.14
N TYR A 238 5.94 13.35 3.15
CA TYR A 238 6.91 12.39 3.66
C TYR A 238 7.31 11.39 2.58
N ILE A 239 6.34 10.84 1.83
CA ILE A 239 6.62 9.88 0.76
C ILE A 239 7.52 10.51 -0.32
N LEU A 240 7.25 11.76 -0.74
CA LEU A 240 8.09 12.46 -1.70
C LEU A 240 9.53 12.64 -1.18
N ASP A 241 9.69 13.11 0.06
CA ASP A 241 11.02 13.33 0.65
C ASP A 241 11.80 12.02 0.80
N ARG A 242 11.14 10.97 1.28
CA ARG A 242 11.71 9.63 1.42
C ARG A 242 12.10 9.07 0.04
N ASN A 243 11.26 9.22 -0.97
CA ASN A 243 11.53 8.72 -2.32
C ASN A 243 12.73 9.43 -2.95
N ILE A 244 12.87 10.73 -2.75
CA ILE A 244 14.05 11.50 -3.18
C ILE A 244 15.32 10.93 -2.54
N VAL A 245 15.33 10.80 -1.21
CA VAL A 245 16.51 10.29 -0.47
C VAL A 245 16.87 8.87 -0.92
N MET A 246 15.90 7.97 -0.98
CA MET A 246 16.12 6.58 -1.39
C MET A 246 16.60 6.49 -2.84
N SER A 247 16.01 7.27 -3.75
CA SER A 247 16.38 7.24 -5.16
C SER A 247 17.84 7.62 -5.39
N PHE A 248 18.27 8.72 -4.75
CA PHE A 248 19.65 9.18 -4.87
C PHE A 248 20.64 8.29 -4.10
N ALA A 249 20.22 7.68 -3.00
CA ALA A 249 21.04 6.66 -2.33
C ALA A 249 21.27 5.45 -3.24
N ILE A 250 20.23 4.93 -3.91
CA ILE A 250 20.33 3.76 -4.80
C ILE A 250 21.25 4.04 -5.99
N VAL A 251 21.01 5.14 -6.72
CA VAL A 251 21.73 5.40 -7.98
C VAL A 251 23.17 5.86 -7.83
N ASP A 252 23.53 6.33 -6.63
CA ASP A 252 24.83 6.88 -6.31
C ASP A 252 25.51 6.06 -5.21
N ARG A 253 25.28 6.41 -3.93
CA ARG A 253 26.00 5.81 -2.79
C ARG A 253 26.01 4.28 -2.80
N LEU A 254 24.84 3.64 -2.85
CA LEU A 254 24.72 2.18 -2.81
C LEU A 254 25.32 1.52 -4.05
N GLN A 255 25.26 2.19 -5.20
CA GLN A 255 25.84 1.68 -6.44
C GLN A 255 27.37 1.84 -6.50
N THR A 256 27.91 2.87 -5.82
CA THR A 256 29.34 3.14 -5.80
C THR A 256 30.08 2.45 -4.67
N GLU A 257 29.36 2.03 -3.63
CA GLU A 257 29.90 1.31 -2.47
C GLU A 257 30.71 0.10 -2.92
N GLU A 258 31.91 -0.04 -2.39
CA GLU A 258 32.76 -1.19 -2.65
C GLU A 258 32.37 -2.30 -1.68
N ILE A 259 32.00 -3.45 -2.23
CA ILE A 259 31.74 -4.64 -1.42
C ILE A 259 33.12 -5.19 -1.05
N ASP A 260 33.34 -5.42 0.24
CA ASP A 260 34.52 -6.12 0.73
C ASP A 260 34.63 -7.51 0.08
N GLU A 261 35.82 -8.12 0.15
CA GLU A 261 35.98 -9.50 -0.29
C GLU A 261 34.94 -10.39 0.42
N MET A 262 34.42 -11.39 -0.30
CA MET A 262 33.37 -12.27 0.21
C MET A 262 33.92 -13.11 1.36
N ASP A 263 33.82 -12.59 2.58
CA ASP A 263 34.20 -13.29 3.80
C ASP A 263 33.29 -14.49 4.06
N GLU A 264 33.88 -15.59 4.52
CA GLU A 264 33.12 -16.76 4.93
C GLU A 264 32.29 -16.45 6.19
N ASP A 265 30.99 -16.35 6.02
CA ASP A 265 30.05 -16.18 7.13
C ASP A 265 29.96 -17.45 8.02
N MET A 266 29.29 -17.32 9.17
CA MET A 266 29.17 -18.42 10.13
C MET A 266 28.43 -19.63 9.56
N PHE A 267 27.45 -19.42 8.69
CA PHE A 267 26.67 -20.51 8.07
C PHE A 267 27.47 -21.22 6.98
N TRP A 268 28.30 -20.48 6.24
CA TRP A 268 29.21 -21.06 5.25
C TRP A 268 30.27 -21.95 5.89
N LYS A 269 30.81 -21.53 7.03
CA LYS A 269 31.80 -22.29 7.81
C LYS A 269 31.23 -23.59 8.38
N ASP A 270 29.97 -23.57 8.84
CA ASP A 270 29.28 -24.73 9.42
C ASP A 270 28.44 -25.53 8.40
N ARG A 271 28.65 -25.37 7.09
CA ARG A 271 27.82 -25.98 6.03
C ARG A 271 27.76 -27.50 6.05
N GLU A 272 28.76 -28.17 6.63
CA GLU A 272 28.84 -29.64 6.72
C GLU A 272 28.14 -30.18 7.97
N ASN A 273 27.86 -29.31 8.95
CA ASN A 273 27.18 -29.63 10.18
C ASN A 273 25.67 -29.33 10.07
N GLN A 274 24.90 -29.84 11.03
CA GLN A 274 23.51 -29.42 11.15
C GLN A 274 23.44 -27.94 11.52
N LEU A 275 22.81 -27.12 10.68
CA LEU A 275 22.69 -25.68 10.90
C LEU A 275 22.07 -25.37 12.28
N PRO A 276 22.71 -24.52 13.10
CA PRO A 276 22.18 -24.17 14.41
C PRO A 276 20.89 -23.34 14.27
N ARG A 277 19.99 -23.46 15.24
CA ARG A 277 18.83 -22.54 15.33
C ARG A 277 19.34 -21.13 15.65
N LEU A 278 18.74 -20.13 15.03
CA LEU A 278 19.08 -18.73 15.31
C LEU A 278 18.90 -18.42 16.80
N PRO A 279 19.83 -17.65 17.40
CA PRO A 279 19.78 -17.35 18.82
C PRO A 279 18.61 -16.41 19.14
N HIS A 280 17.97 -16.67 20.27
CA HIS A 280 16.96 -15.80 20.85
C HIS A 280 17.61 -14.88 21.90
N THR A 281 17.24 -13.60 21.87
CA THR A 281 17.47 -12.72 23.03
C THR A 281 16.63 -13.20 24.22
N THR A 282 17.02 -12.84 25.43
CA THR A 282 16.29 -13.21 26.66
C THR A 282 14.81 -12.84 26.59
N GLN A 283 14.47 -11.68 26.01
CA GLN A 283 13.08 -11.23 25.84
C GLN A 283 12.34 -12.09 24.82
N SER A 284 12.94 -12.37 23.66
CA SER A 284 12.29 -13.16 22.62
C SER A 284 11.99 -14.60 23.06
N ARG A 285 12.85 -15.18 23.92
CA ARG A 285 12.65 -16.53 24.45
C ARG A 285 11.45 -16.64 25.41
N MET A 286 11.04 -15.52 26.01
CA MET A 286 9.87 -15.45 26.89
C MET A 286 8.56 -15.28 26.11
N LEU A 287 8.63 -15.03 24.80
CA LEU A 287 7.44 -14.92 23.96
C LEU A 287 6.84 -16.31 23.74
N HIS A 288 5.50 -16.36 23.71
CA HIS A 288 4.79 -17.59 23.43
C HIS A 288 4.88 -17.90 21.93
N GLU A 289 5.69 -18.88 21.57
CA GLU A 289 5.83 -19.30 20.17
C GLU A 289 4.81 -20.38 19.80
N HIS A 290 4.14 -20.18 18.67
CA HIS A 290 3.30 -21.19 18.05
C HIS A 290 4.00 -21.72 16.81
N ALA A 291 4.87 -22.71 16.98
CA ALA A 291 5.43 -23.44 15.84
C ALA A 291 4.29 -24.00 14.98
N PRO A 292 4.44 -24.01 13.63
CA PRO A 292 3.43 -24.54 12.74
C PRO A 292 3.13 -25.99 13.12
N LYS A 293 1.90 -26.24 13.56
CA LYS A 293 1.43 -27.58 13.84
C LYS A 293 1.00 -28.20 12.52
N LEU A 294 1.64 -29.30 12.12
CA LEU A 294 1.21 -30.09 10.97
C LEU A 294 -0.10 -30.82 11.32
N HIS A 295 -1.23 -30.10 11.26
CA HIS A 295 -2.53 -30.56 11.73
C HIS A 295 -3.09 -31.76 10.96
N SER A 296 -2.61 -32.00 9.73
CA SER A 296 -3.00 -33.11 8.87
C SER A 296 -1.95 -34.22 8.80
N TYR A 297 -0.80 -34.08 9.47
CA TYR A 297 0.26 -35.08 9.41
C TYR A 297 -0.09 -36.26 10.31
N VAL A 298 -0.31 -37.41 9.68
CA VAL A 298 -0.35 -38.72 10.36
C VAL A 298 1.01 -39.34 10.17
N ALA A 299 1.76 -39.51 11.26
CA ALA A 299 2.96 -40.32 11.23
C ALA A 299 2.54 -41.78 10.96
N ILE A 300 2.72 -42.26 9.74
CA ILE A 300 2.64 -43.69 9.44
C ILE A 300 3.93 -44.30 9.99
N GLY A 301 3.83 -45.13 11.02
CA GLY A 301 4.99 -45.81 11.57
C GLY A 301 5.48 -46.87 10.59
N GLU A 302 6.80 -47.06 10.48
CA GLU A 302 7.44 -48.11 9.67
C GLU A 302 7.03 -49.55 10.04
N LYS A 303 6.14 -49.74 11.02
CA LYS A 303 5.65 -51.05 11.47
C LYS A 303 4.42 -51.57 10.74
N ASP A 304 3.85 -50.79 9.82
CA ASP A 304 2.65 -51.20 9.07
C ASP A 304 2.95 -52.14 7.87
N GLU A 305 4.23 -52.37 7.53
CA GLU A 305 4.62 -53.37 6.51
C GLU A 305 4.81 -54.79 7.07
N GLU A 306 4.94 -55.00 8.39
CA GLU A 306 5.23 -56.34 8.94
C GLU A 306 4.03 -57.08 9.57
N ASN A 307 2.86 -56.46 9.71
CA ASN A 307 1.75 -57.05 10.49
C ASN A 307 0.49 -57.49 9.71
N SER A 308 0.57 -57.67 8.39
CA SER A 308 -0.48 -58.43 7.66
C SER A 308 -0.44 -59.94 7.98
N CYS A 309 0.56 -60.43 8.72
CA CYS A 309 0.70 -61.86 9.05
C CYS A 309 1.00 -62.07 10.53
N ARG A 310 0.00 -61.90 11.42
CA ARG A 310 -0.27 -62.77 12.59
C ARG A 310 -1.35 -62.19 13.49
N ALA A 311 -2.50 -62.85 13.48
CA ALA A 311 -3.45 -62.83 14.57
C ALA A 311 -2.81 -63.44 15.84
N THR A 312 -2.87 -62.75 16.99
CA THR A 312 -3.34 -63.30 18.28
C THR A 312 -3.28 -62.29 19.46
N CYS A 313 -4.43 -62.14 20.12
CA CYS A 313 -4.73 -61.97 21.55
C CYS A 313 -3.82 -61.18 22.53
N ILE A 314 -4.44 -60.17 23.16
CA ILE A 314 -4.54 -59.91 24.62
C ILE A 314 -3.21 -59.81 25.42
N ASN A 315 -2.79 -58.63 25.90
CA ASN A 315 -3.18 -58.04 27.20
C ASN A 315 -2.42 -56.75 27.56
N SER A 316 -3.05 -55.96 28.42
CA SER A 316 -2.64 -54.66 28.98
C SER A 316 -1.28 -54.63 29.69
N SER A 317 -0.48 -53.55 29.52
CA SER A 317 0.16 -52.83 30.64
C SER A 317 0.77 -51.47 30.24
N LYS A 318 0.67 -50.52 31.17
CA LYS A 318 1.10 -49.12 31.12
C LYS A 318 2.64 -48.96 31.20
N ARG A 319 3.20 -47.95 30.51
CA ARG A 319 4.43 -47.22 30.95
C ARG A 319 4.53 -45.88 30.19
N LYS A 320 4.12 -44.77 30.81
CA LYS A 320 4.90 -43.77 31.61
C LYS A 320 5.92 -42.95 30.78
N ARG A 321 5.64 -41.64 30.76
CA ARG A 321 6.46 -40.51 30.28
C ARG A 321 7.78 -40.39 31.04
N LEU A 322 8.83 -40.01 30.32
CA LEU A 322 10.08 -39.33 30.73
C LEU A 322 10.38 -38.44 29.50
N VAL A 323 10.27 -37.10 29.52
CA VAL A 323 11.10 -36.09 30.19
C VAL A 323 12.58 -36.39 30.05
N GLU A 324 13.18 -35.84 28.99
CA GLU A 324 14.35 -34.97 29.02
C GLU A 324 14.33 -34.04 27.80
#